data_AF-A0A536YD01-F1
#
_entry.id   AF-A0A536YD01-F1
#
_cell.length_a   1.000
_cell.length_b   1.000
_cell.length_c   1.000
_cell.angle_alpha   90.00
_cell.angle_beta   90.00
_cell.angle_gamma   90.00
#
_symmetry.space_group_name_H-M   'P 1'
#
loop_
_entity.id
_entity.type
_entity.pdbx_description
1 polymer ?
#
loop_
_entity_poly.entity_id
_entity_poly.type
_entity_poly.pdbx_seq_one_letter_code
_entity_poly.pdbx_strand_id
1 'polypeptide(L)'
;MDSNEAQKGNRALTPIATLVGYFPGMPIRYRSQWYILEGEAPLIFALGIHGQNLFIARKNELVIAKLSSQALPLDAARIGLTMRAVSQIRKCLA
;
A
#
# COMPACT_ATOMS: atom_id res chain seq x y z
N MET A 1 22.60 -8.86 35.30
CA MET A 1 23.31 -8.84 34.01
C MET A 1 23.27 -10.28 33.51
N ASP A 2 22.31 -10.60 32.66
CA ASP A 2 22.34 -11.82 31.85
C ASP A 2 21.87 -11.41 30.46
N SER A 3 22.87 -11.09 29.64
CA SER A 3 22.77 -10.43 28.35
C SER A 3 22.68 -11.46 27.23
N ASN A 4 21.79 -12.45 27.33
CA ASN A 4 21.76 -13.54 26.35
C ASN A 4 20.37 -14.10 26.03
N GLU A 5 19.38 -13.22 25.86
CA GLU A 5 18.09 -13.60 25.27
C GLU A 5 17.55 -12.61 24.22
N ALA A 6 18.18 -11.45 24.05
CA ALA A 6 17.76 -10.42 23.08
C ALA A 6 18.29 -10.66 21.65
N GLN A 7 18.92 -11.80 21.37
CA GLN A 7 19.60 -12.07 20.10
C GLN A 7 18.98 -13.24 19.31
N LYS A 8 17.67 -13.47 19.48
CA LYS A 8 16.92 -14.44 18.68
C LYS A 8 15.94 -13.72 17.76
N GLY A 9 16.43 -13.34 16.58
CA GLY A 9 15.56 -13.14 15.41
C GLY A 9 15.57 -11.78 14.72
N ASN A 10 16.73 -11.20 14.40
CA ASN A 10 16.77 -10.10 13.43
C ASN A 10 16.85 -10.63 11.99
N ARG A 11 15.75 -11.16 11.44
CA ARG A 11 15.63 -11.33 9.99
C ARG A 11 15.08 -10.01 9.45
N ALA A 12 15.93 -9.19 8.86
CA ALA A 12 15.49 -8.00 8.15
C ALA A 12 14.40 -8.40 7.14
N LEU A 13 13.18 -7.88 7.33
CA LEU A 13 12.10 -8.07 6.37
C LEU A 13 12.54 -7.45 5.04
N THR A 14 12.21 -8.10 3.92
CA THR A 14 12.45 -7.48 2.61
C THR A 14 11.66 -6.16 2.53
N PRO A 15 12.12 -5.14 1.79
CA PRO A 15 11.39 -3.86 1.66
C PRO A 15 9.90 -4.02 1.28
N ILE A 16 9.58 -5.11 0.59
CA ILE A 16 8.22 -5.52 0.20
C ILE A 16 7.43 -6.04 1.41
N ALA A 17 8.02 -6.91 2.24
CA ALA A 17 7.39 -7.38 3.47
C ALA A 17 7.14 -6.24 4.46
N THR A 18 7.97 -5.18 4.43
CA THR A 18 7.79 -3.96 5.23
C THR A 18 6.56 -3.14 4.82
N LEU A 19 6.17 -3.14 3.54
CA LEU A 19 5.09 -2.27 3.06
C LEU A 19 3.67 -2.80 3.36
N VAL A 20 3.51 -4.11 3.53
CA VAL A 20 2.21 -4.73 3.88
C VAL A 20 1.67 -4.20 5.20
N GLY A 21 2.55 -3.85 6.15
CA GLY A 21 2.18 -3.29 7.45
C GLY A 21 1.40 -1.97 7.38
N TYR A 22 1.45 -1.26 6.24
CA TYR A 22 0.69 -0.01 6.03
C TYR A 22 -0.77 -0.23 5.61
N PHE A 23 -1.19 -1.48 5.45
CA PHE A 23 -2.56 -1.85 5.03
C PHE A 23 -3.19 -2.88 5.99
N PRO A 24 -3.29 -2.56 7.30
CA PRO A 24 -3.78 -3.51 8.29
C PRO A 24 -5.21 -3.95 7.98
N GLY A 25 -5.45 -5.26 8.00
CA GLY A 25 -6.77 -5.87 7.79
C GLY A 25 -7.29 -5.81 6.36
N MET A 26 -6.52 -5.30 5.39
CA MET A 26 -6.92 -5.31 3.98
C MET A 26 -6.49 -6.61 3.30
N PRO A 27 -7.34 -7.23 2.47
CA PRO A 27 -6.99 -8.45 1.75
C PRO A 27 -6.08 -8.11 0.56
N ILE A 28 -4.80 -7.87 0.83
CA ILE A 28 -3.81 -7.47 -0.18
C ILE A 28 -2.92 -8.65 -0.53
N ARG A 29 -2.81 -8.91 -1.84
CA ARG A 29 -1.82 -9.80 -2.43
C ARG A 29 -0.74 -8.99 -3.14
N TYR A 30 0.49 -9.48 -3.14
CA TYR A 30 1.59 -8.87 -3.89
C TYR A 30 2.07 -9.82 -4.99
N ARG A 31 2.15 -9.36 -6.24
CA ARG A 31 2.62 -10.15 -7.38
C ARG A 31 3.26 -9.24 -8.43
N SER A 32 4.41 -9.65 -8.98
CA SER A 32 5.07 -8.95 -10.10
C SER A 32 5.25 -7.44 -9.87
N GLN A 33 5.61 -7.05 -8.63
CA GLN A 33 5.76 -5.65 -8.19
C GLN A 33 4.48 -4.82 -8.06
N TRP A 34 3.32 -5.48 -8.05
CA TRP A 34 2.02 -4.85 -7.84
C TRP A 34 1.36 -5.35 -6.56
N TYR A 35 0.70 -4.43 -5.87
CA TYR A 35 -0.29 -4.73 -4.85
C TYR A 35 -1.65 -4.93 -5.51
N ILE A 36 -2.40 -5.92 -5.02
CA ILE A 36 -3.74 -6.23 -5.47
C ILE A 36 -4.62 -6.26 -4.23
N LEU A 37 -5.50 -5.27 -4.10
CA LEU A 37 -6.59 -5.31 -3.12
C LEU A 37 -7.70 -6.19 -3.71
N GLU A 38 -7.91 -7.36 -3.11
CA GLU A 38 -8.87 -8.36 -3.54
C GLU A 38 -10.33 -7.92 -3.26
N GLY A 39 -11.28 -8.56 -3.94
CA GLY A 39 -12.72 -8.32 -3.82
C GLY A 39 -13.44 -8.47 -5.17
N GLU A 40 -14.73 -8.14 -5.23
CA GLU A 40 -15.53 -8.22 -6.49
C GLU A 40 -15.04 -7.28 -7.59
N ALA A 41 -14.35 -6.21 -7.21
CA ALA A 41 -13.76 -5.24 -8.12
C ALA A 41 -12.30 -4.97 -7.70
N PRO A 42 -11.36 -5.89 -8.03
CA PRO A 42 -9.98 -5.79 -7.57
C PRO A 42 -9.33 -4.48 -8.00
N LEU A 43 -8.57 -3.88 -7.08
CA LEU A 43 -7.78 -2.68 -7.33
C LEU A 43 -6.30 -3.07 -7.38
N ILE A 44 -5.68 -2.88 -8.54
CA ILE A 44 -4.24 -3.10 -8.72
C ILE A 44 -3.55 -1.76 -8.47
N PHE A 45 -2.47 -1.75 -7.69
CA PHE A 45 -1.77 -0.50 -7.41
C PHE A 45 -0.29 -0.68 -7.06
N ALA A 46 0.46 0.39 -7.26
CA ALA A 46 1.84 0.53 -6.83
C ALA A 46 1.95 1.71 -5.85
N LEU A 47 2.83 1.55 -4.86
CA LEU A 47 3.15 2.58 -3.87
C LEU A 47 4.64 2.91 -3.97
N GLY A 48 4.94 4.20 -4.09
CA GLY A 48 6.28 4.75 -3.94
C GLY A 48 6.36 5.66 -2.71
N ILE A 49 7.58 5.79 -2.18
CA ILE A 49 7.84 6.70 -1.05
C ILE A 49 7.51 8.16 -1.39
N HIS A 50 7.34 8.99 -0.38
CA HIS A 50 6.92 10.40 -0.49
C HIS A 50 5.53 10.59 -1.15
N GLY A 51 4.72 9.52 -1.17
CA GLY A 51 3.31 9.57 -1.54
C GLY A 51 3.00 9.32 -3.02
N GLN A 52 3.94 8.74 -3.79
CA GLN A 52 3.67 8.34 -5.18
C GLN A 52 2.75 7.13 -5.22
N ASN A 53 1.73 7.16 -6.08
CA ASN A 53 0.88 6.01 -6.30
C ASN A 53 0.41 5.93 -7.76
N LEU A 54 0.21 4.71 -8.23
CA LEU A 54 -0.49 4.41 -9.47
C LEU A 54 -1.55 3.35 -9.18
N PHE A 55 -2.80 3.65 -9.49
CA PHE A 55 -3.95 2.77 -9.27
C PHE A 55 -4.60 2.41 -10.61
N ILE A 56 -4.98 1.14 -10.76
CA ILE A 56 -5.63 0.57 -11.94
C ILE A 56 -6.89 -0.16 -11.47
N ALA A 57 -8.06 0.42 -11.75
CA ALA A 57 -9.36 -0.13 -11.45
C ALA A 57 -10.02 -0.61 -12.75
N ARG A 58 -9.69 -1.84 -13.19
CA ARG A 58 -10.10 -2.36 -14.50
C ARG A 58 -11.61 -2.41 -14.71
N LYS A 59 -12.39 -2.76 -13.67
CA LYS A 59 -13.86 -2.81 -13.73
C LYS A 59 -14.48 -1.42 -14.00
N ASN A 60 -13.80 -0.36 -13.57
CA ASN A 60 -14.22 1.03 -13.73
C ASN A 60 -13.59 1.67 -14.98
N GLU A 61 -12.80 0.94 -15.76
CA GLU A 61 -12.00 1.48 -16.87
C GLU A 61 -11.16 2.70 -16.47
N LEU A 62 -10.67 2.72 -15.22
CA LEU A 62 -10.08 3.89 -14.59
C LEU A 62 -8.63 3.65 -14.18
N VAL A 63 -7.77 4.63 -14.49
CA VAL A 63 -6.41 4.73 -13.98
C VAL A 63 -6.26 6.05 -13.20
N ILE A 64 -5.67 5.98 -12.00
CA ILE A 64 -5.40 7.16 -11.18
C ILE A 64 -3.90 7.23 -10.90
N ALA A 65 -3.24 8.24 -11.46
CA ALA A 65 -1.87 8.59 -11.12
C ALA A 65 -1.87 9.70 -10.06
N LYS A 66 -1.19 9.47 -8.94
CA LYS A 66 -1.04 10.46 -7.87
C LYS A 66 0.43 10.70 -7.58
N LEU A 67 0.89 11.90 -7.89
CA LEU A 67 2.23 12.37 -7.54
C LEU A 67 2.16 13.27 -6.32
N SER A 68 3.18 13.22 -5.48
CA SER A 68 3.26 14.02 -4.25
C SER A 68 4.71 14.25 -3.84
N SER A 69 4.93 15.08 -2.82
CA SER A 69 6.24 15.33 -2.21
C SER A 69 6.11 15.34 -0.69
N GLN A 70 5.51 14.28 -0.12
CA GLN A 70 5.25 14.20 1.31
C GLN A 70 6.56 14.22 2.11
N ALA A 71 6.55 14.90 3.26
CA ALA A 71 7.73 15.06 4.10
C ALA A 71 8.30 13.71 4.57
N LEU A 72 7.43 12.80 5.01
CA LEU A 72 7.84 11.44 5.39
C LEU A 72 7.87 10.52 4.16
N PRO A 73 8.85 9.61 4.06
CA PRO A 73 8.91 8.64 2.97
C PRO A 73 7.71 7.68 3.00
N LEU A 74 7.26 7.27 4.19
CA LEU A 74 6.05 6.48 4.40
C LEU A 74 5.26 7.06 5.57
N ASP A 75 3.99 7.38 5.34
CA ASP A 75 3.07 7.95 6.32
C ASP A 75 1.74 7.19 6.26
N ALA A 76 1.47 6.40 7.31
CA ALA A 76 0.29 5.54 7.38
C ALA A 76 -1.03 6.32 7.29
N ALA A 77 -1.09 7.52 7.88
CA ALA A 77 -2.31 8.34 7.84
C ALA A 77 -2.56 8.86 6.41
N ARG A 78 -1.51 9.29 5.71
CA ARG A 78 -1.60 9.74 4.31
C ARG A 78 -1.87 8.60 3.32
N ILE A 79 -1.31 7.42 3.56
CA ILE A 79 -1.61 6.21 2.79
C ILE A 79 -3.09 5.85 2.95
N GLY A 80 -3.59 5.76 4.20
CA GLY A 80 -4.99 5.48 4.47
C GLY A 80 -5.94 6.52 3.85
N LEU A 81 -5.59 7.80 3.91
CA LEU A 81 -6.36 8.87 3.27
C LEU A 81 -6.38 8.72 1.73
N THR A 82 -5.25 8.36 1.13
CA THR A 82 -5.15 8.12 -0.32
C THR A 82 -6.05 6.95 -0.75
N MET A 83 -6.05 5.84 0.00
CA MET A 83 -6.92 4.70 -0.29
C MET A 83 -8.42 5.06 -0.20
N ARG A 84 -8.81 5.86 0.80
CA ARG A 84 -10.19 6.36 0.91
C ARG A 84 -10.56 7.26 -0.26
N ALA A 85 -9.68 8.17 -0.67
CA ALA A 85 -9.92 9.05 -1.82
C ALA A 85 -10.12 8.24 -3.12
N VAL A 86 -9.25 7.26 -3.39
CA VAL A 86 -9.38 6.36 -4.54
C VAL A 86 -10.69 5.57 -4.50
N SER A 87 -11.12 5.10 -3.33
CA SER A 87 -12.41 4.43 -3.17
C SER A 87 -13.58 5.34 -3.55
N GLN A 88 -13.54 6.63 -3.16
CA GLN A 88 -14.60 7.58 -3.51
C GLN A 88 -14.59 7.93 -4.99
N ILE A 89 -13.42 8.19 -5.59
CA ILE A 89 -13.30 8.46 -7.03
C ILE A 89 -13.91 7.29 -7.84
N ARG A 90 -13.58 6.05 -7.46
CA ARG A 90 -14.14 4.86 -8.11
C ARG A 90 -15.65 4.75 -8.00
N LYS A 91 -16.26 5.25 -6.91
CA LYS A 91 -17.73 5.26 -6.74
C LYS A 91 -18.39 6.37 -7.55
N CYS A 92 -17.76 7.53 -7.67
CA CYS A 92 -18.30 8.66 -8.41
C CYS A 92 -18.24 8.48 -9.94
N LEU A 93 -17.32 7.65 -10.43
CA LEU A 93 -17.10 7.39 -11.85
C LEU A 93 -17.58 5.99 -12.29
N ALA A 94 -18.37 5.31 -11.45
CA ALA A 94 -18.97 4.00 -11.74
C ALA A 94 -20.36 4.13 -12.34
#